data_AF-A0A7R8L5P5-F1
#
_entry.id   AF-A0A7R8L5P5-F1
#
_cell.length_a   1.000
_cell.length_b   1.000
_cell.length_c   1.000
_cell.angle_alpha   90.00
_cell.angle_beta   90.00
_cell.angle_gamma   90.00
#
_symmetry.space_group_name_H-M   'P 1'
#
loop_
_entity.id
_entity.type
_entity.pdbx_description
1 polymer ?
#
loop_
_entity_poly.entity_id
_entity_poly.type
_entity_poly.pdbx_seq_one_letter_code
_entity_poly.pdbx_strand_id
1 'polypeptide(L)' 'MRTKAGKAPLVAHAGWRTTAETAAGILLALTPRYRTPEPLRQARRLAREARSAEASGS' A
#
# COMPACT_ATOMS: atom_id res chain seq x y z
N MET A 1 -8.63 -9.99 0.90
CA MET A 1 -7.99 -10.33 2.19
C MET A 1 -8.24 -9.23 3.23
N ARG A 2 -8.61 -9.59 4.46
CA ARG A 2 -8.83 -8.61 5.54
C ARG A 2 -7.53 -8.41 6.33
N THR A 3 -6.93 -7.22 6.22
CA THR A 3 -5.68 -6.85 6.93
C THR A 3 -5.92 -6.16 8.27
N LYS A 4 -7.13 -5.65 8.51
CA LYS A 4 -7.51 -4.99 9.76
C LYS A 4 -9.00 -5.21 10.05
N ALA A 5 -9.33 -5.53 11.29
CA ALA A 5 -10.70 -5.68 11.75
C ALA A 5 -11.49 -4.38 11.56
N GLY A 6 -12.76 -4.49 11.17
CA GLY A 6 -13.65 -3.33 10.96
C GLY A 6 -13.26 -2.39 9.81
N LYS A 7 -12.29 -2.76 8.96
CA LYS A 7 -11.89 -1.98 7.77
C LYS A 7 -12.16 -2.76 6.48
N ALA A 8 -12.39 -2.01 5.39
CA ALA A 8 -12.56 -2.57 4.07
C ALA A 8 -11.34 -3.43 3.69
N PRO A 9 -11.56 -4.63 3.13
CA PRO A 9 -10.47 -5.53 2.78
C PRO A 9 -9.54 -4.93 1.72
N LEU A 10 -8.39 -5.57 1.54
CA LEU A 10 -7.45 -5.31 0.46
C LEU A 10 -7.41 -6.49 -0.52
N VAL A 11 -7.14 -6.18 -1.78
CA VAL A 11 -6.87 -7.16 -2.82
C VAL A 11 -5.36 -7.29 -2.97
N ALA A 12 -4.85 -8.52 -2.89
CA ALA A 12 -3.49 -8.88 -3.28
C ALA A 12 -3.59 -9.69 -4.57
N HIS A 13 -2.74 -9.36 -5.55
CA HIS A 13 -2.60 -10.12 -6.78
C HIS A 13 -1.13 -10.51 -6.94
N ALA A 14 -0.89 -11.68 -7.53
CA ALA A 14 0.45 -12.12 -7.87
C ALA A 14 1.04 -11.20 -8.94
N GLY A 15 2.22 -10.65 -8.68
CA GLY A 15 3.04 -9.95 -9.65
C GLY A 15 4.06 -10.88 -10.31
N TRP A 16 5.05 -10.30 -10.98
CA TRP A 16 6.12 -11.05 -11.64
C TRP A 16 6.87 -11.98 -10.67
N ARG A 17 7.01 -13.26 -11.03
CA ARG A 17 7.71 -14.30 -10.24
C ARG A 17 7.21 -14.44 -8.79
N THR A 18 5.92 -14.22 -8.56
CA THR A 18 5.28 -14.43 -7.26
C THR A 18 4.00 -15.26 -7.42
N THR A 19 3.58 -15.93 -6.35
CA THR A 19 2.27 -16.60 -6.30
C THR A 19 1.27 -15.75 -5.52
N ALA A 20 0.00 -16.15 -5.55
CA ALA A 20 -1.05 -15.49 -4.77
C ALA A 20 -0.79 -15.58 -3.26
N GLU A 21 -0.27 -16.73 -2.79
CA GLU A 21 0.09 -16.98 -1.40
C GLU A 21 1.24 -16.07 -0.97
N THR A 22 2.29 -15.95 -1.80
CA THR A 22 3.41 -15.03 -1.54
C THR A 22 2.91 -13.58 -1.45
N ALA A 23 2.06 -13.14 -2.38
CA ALA A 23 1.49 -11.80 -2.36
C ALA A 23 0.64 -11.55 -1.10
N ALA A 24 -0.17 -12.53 -0.69
CA ALA A 24 -0.98 -12.45 0.53
C ALA A 24 -0.12 -12.39 1.80
N GLY A 25 0.93 -13.23 1.89
CA GLY A 25 1.86 -13.26 3.01
C GLY A 25 2.60 -11.94 3.19
N ILE A 26 3.11 -11.37 2.09
CA ILE A 26 3.75 -10.03 2.10
C ILE A 26 2.74 -8.98 2.56
N LEU A 27 1.50 -9.01 2.04
CA LEU A 27 0.50 -8.03 2.42
C LEU A 27 0.16 -8.08 3.91
N LEU A 28 0.04 -9.27 4.51
CA LEU A 28 -0.16 -9.43 5.95
C LEU A 28 1.03 -8.88 6.75
N ALA A 29 2.25 -9.27 6.37
CA ALA A 29 3.47 -8.84 7.03
C ALA A 29 3.66 -7.31 7.02
N LEU A 30 3.19 -6.63 5.97
CA LEU A 30 3.29 -5.18 5.83
C LEU A 30 2.11 -4.40 6.42
N THR A 31 1.10 -5.07 6.98
CA THR A 31 -0.09 -4.43 7.57
C THR A 31 -0.32 -4.72 9.07
N PRO A 32 0.70 -4.85 9.93
CA PRO A 32 0.50 -5.24 11.33
C PRO A 32 -0.22 -4.17 12.16
N ARG A 33 -0.08 -2.88 11.78
CA ARG A 33 -0.63 -1.73 12.51
C ARG A 33 -1.67 -0.95 11.70
N TYR A 34 -1.42 -0.80 10.40
CA TYR A 34 -2.23 0.02 9.50
C TYR A 34 -2.82 -0.84 8.38
N ARG A 35 -4.02 -0.47 7.93
CA ARG A 35 -4.71 -1.18 6.84
C ARG A 35 -3.90 -1.13 5.54
N THR A 36 -3.21 -0.02 5.26
CA THR A 36 -2.42 0.18 4.04
C THR A 36 -0.94 -0.08 4.33
N PRO A 37 -0.23 -0.88 3.50
CA PRO A 37 1.20 -1.15 3.65
C PRO A 37 2.05 0.11 3.72
N GLU A 38 3.10 0.09 4.54
CA GLU A 38 4.01 1.23 4.71
C GLU A 38 4.61 1.73 3.38
N PRO A 39 5.07 0.86 2.45
CA PRO A 39 5.61 1.33 1.16
C PRO A 39 4.60 2.18 0.37
N LEU A 40 3.33 1.77 0.34
CA LEU A 40 2.28 2.49 -0.38
C LEU A 40 1.92 3.82 0.30
N ARG A 41 1.96 3.87 1.64
CA ARG A 41 1.75 5.11 2.39
C ARG A 41 2.84 6.14 2.08
N GLN A 42 4.09 5.70 2.08
CA GLN A 42 5.23 6.56 1.76
C GLN A 42 5.19 7.04 0.32
N ALA A 43 4.97 6.14 -0.65
CA ALA A 43 4.85 6.51 -2.06
C ALA A 43 3.73 7.54 -2.28
N ARG A 44 2.56 7.37 -1.65
CA ARG A 44 1.44 8.31 -1.76
C ARG A 44 1.72 9.66 -1.09
N ARG A 45 2.47 9.68 0.01
CA ARG A 45 2.92 10.92 0.66
C ARG A 45 3.86 11.69 -0.27
N LEU A 46 4.93 11.06 -0.74
CA LEU A 46 5.92 11.66 -1.64
C LEU A 46 5.27 12.19 -2.93
N ALA A 47 4.40 11.40 -3.56
CA ALA A 47 3.70 11.82 -4.77
C ALA A 47 2.79 13.04 -4.55
N ARG A 48 2.23 13.21 -3.34
CA ARG A 48 1.43 14.40 -2.99
C ARG A 48 2.31 15.61 -2.78
N GLU A 49 3.41 15.46 -2.04
CA GLU A 49 4.40 16.51 -1.81
C GLU A 49 4.94 17.05 -3.15
N ALA A 50 5.31 16.15 -4.08
CA ALA A 50 5.77 16.53 -5.41
C ALA A 50 4.73 17.35 -6.21
N ARG A 51 3.45 16.92 -6.21
CA ARG A 51 2.37 17.66 -6.88
C ARG A 51 2.09 19.01 -6.25
N SER A 52 2.16 19.11 -4.92
CA SER A 52 2.01 20.39 -4.21
C SER A 52 3.14 21.36 -4.55
N ALA A 53 4.37 20.85 -4.65
CA ALA A 53 5.53 21.66 -5.03
C ALA A 53 5.40 22.19 -6.47
N GLU A 54 4.95 21.35 -7.42
CA GLU A 54 4.67 21.74 -8.80
C GLU A 54 3.59 22.84 -8.86
N ALA A 55 2.48 22.67 -8.13
CA ALA A 55 1.38 23.64 -8.14
C ALA A 55 1.71 24.98 -7.46
N SER A 56 2.69 25.02 -6.55
CA SER A 56 3.10 26.25 -5.84
C SER A 56 4.20 27.02 -6.57
N GLY A 57 4.83 26.41 -7.59
CA GLY A 57 5.86 27.01 -8.43
C GLY A 57 5.35 27.57 -9.77
N SER A 58 4.03 27.49 -10.00
CA SER A 58 3.32 28.12 -11.13
C SER A 58 2.56 29.35 -10.65
#